data_AF-A0A3C1PVL5-F1
#
_entry.id   AF-A0A3C1PVL5-F1
#
_cell.length_a   1.000
_cell.length_b   1.000
_cell.length_c   1.000
_cell.angle_alpha   90.00
_cell.angle_beta   90.00
_cell.angle_gamma   90.00
#
_symmetry.space_group_name_H-M   'P 1'
#
loop_
_entity.id
_entity.type
_entity.pdbx_description
1 polymer ?
#
loop_
_entity_poly.entity_id
_entity_poly.type
_entity_poly.pdbx_seq_one_letter_code
_entity_poly.pdbx_strand_id
1 'polypeptide(L)'
;MNADPDYSASYITLETENGACGYGLVFTIGRGNDLCCRAVEAMADRVLGYDFTEIQSDILGFYRHLQADSQLRWLGPEKGLMHMAAGGIMNAAWDLWARLERKPLWRMLSDMTPEQFVACVDFRYLENVISRSEALALVQANEATKAERIATLESEGYPAYTTSAGWLGYSDEQIESLVQNAIDQGFRHVKLKVGQSL
;
A
#
# COMPACT_ATOMS: atom_id res chain seq x y z
N MET A 1 6.99 -20.18 11.30
CA MET A 1 7.50 -18.80 11.03
C MET A 1 8.49 -18.91 9.87
N ASN A 2 8.64 -17.88 9.03
CA ASN A 2 9.56 -17.94 7.87
C ASN A 2 11.00 -17.94 8.39
N ALA A 3 11.70 -19.06 8.27
CA ALA A 3 13.03 -19.25 8.86
C ALA A 3 14.15 -18.58 8.04
N ASP A 4 13.98 -18.48 6.73
CA ASP A 4 14.99 -18.08 5.75
C ASP A 4 14.45 -17.06 4.71
N PRO A 5 13.82 -15.94 5.13
CA PRO A 5 13.25 -15.00 4.16
C PRO A 5 14.35 -14.26 3.37
N ASP A 6 14.23 -14.23 2.05
CA ASP A 6 15.06 -13.40 1.17
C ASP A 6 14.21 -12.25 0.61
N TYR A 7 14.29 -11.09 1.24
CA TYR A 7 13.39 -9.97 0.96
C TYR A 7 13.49 -9.56 -0.51
N SER A 8 12.38 -9.72 -1.22
CA SER A 8 12.29 -9.59 -2.67
C SER A 8 11.17 -8.64 -3.07
N ALA A 9 11.31 -8.04 -4.24
CA ALA A 9 10.29 -7.15 -4.81
C ALA A 9 9.98 -7.55 -6.25
N SER A 10 8.71 -7.68 -6.58
CA SER A 10 8.23 -7.57 -7.96
C SER A 10 8.02 -6.10 -8.24
N TYR A 11 9.00 -5.47 -8.89
CA TYR A 11 9.00 -4.02 -9.12
C TYR A 11 8.22 -3.66 -10.38
N ILE A 12 7.40 -2.61 -10.29
CA ILE A 12 6.45 -2.21 -11.32
C ILE A 12 6.71 -0.75 -11.65
N THR A 13 6.80 -0.44 -12.94
CA THR A 13 6.88 0.93 -13.44
C THR A 13 5.77 1.14 -14.47
N LEU A 14 4.94 2.15 -14.25
CA LEU A 14 4.01 2.65 -15.25
C LEU A 14 4.63 3.88 -15.89
N GLU A 15 4.78 3.86 -17.21
CA GLU A 15 5.37 4.95 -17.98
C GLU A 15 4.33 5.49 -18.97
N THR A 16 4.19 6.81 -19.00
CA THR A 16 3.35 7.52 -19.98
C THR A 16 4.17 7.87 -21.21
N GLU A 17 3.49 8.19 -22.32
CA GLU A 17 4.16 8.57 -23.58
C GLU A 17 5.09 9.79 -23.47
N ASN A 18 4.85 10.67 -22.50
CA ASN A 18 5.68 11.85 -22.23
C ASN A 18 6.82 11.58 -21.22
N GLY A 19 7.04 10.32 -20.83
CA GLY A 19 8.12 9.88 -19.95
C GLY A 19 7.88 10.12 -18.46
N ALA A 20 6.64 10.43 -18.04
CA ALA A 20 6.30 10.46 -16.63
C ALA A 20 6.12 9.02 -16.11
N CYS A 21 6.68 8.74 -14.93
CA CYS A 21 6.67 7.39 -14.37
C CYS A 21 6.06 7.35 -12.97
N GLY A 22 5.29 6.30 -12.70
CA GLY A 22 4.87 5.89 -11.37
C GLY A 22 5.40 4.52 -11.01
N TYR A 23 5.66 4.31 -9.73
CA TYR A 23 6.36 3.14 -9.22
C TYR A 23 5.56 2.40 -8.16
N GLY A 24 5.54 1.08 -8.28
CA GLY A 24 4.89 0.19 -7.34
C GLY A 24 5.72 -1.07 -7.11
N LEU A 25 5.38 -1.82 -6.07
CA LEU A 25 6.00 -3.12 -5.82
C LEU A 25 5.04 -4.08 -5.14
N VAL A 26 5.31 -5.37 -5.31
CA VAL A 26 4.80 -6.44 -4.45
C VAL A 26 5.96 -7.01 -3.65
N PHE A 27 5.82 -7.00 -2.33
CA PHE A 27 6.81 -7.60 -1.42
C PHE A 27 6.62 -9.11 -1.32
N THR A 28 7.71 -9.85 -1.50
CA THR A 28 7.78 -11.29 -1.27
C THR A 28 9.08 -11.64 -0.52
N ILE A 29 9.30 -12.93 -0.22
CA ILE A 29 10.44 -13.40 0.59
C ILE A 29 11.32 -14.42 -0.17
N GLY A 30 11.46 -14.25 -1.48
CA GLY A 30 12.39 -15.03 -2.31
C GLY A 30 11.66 -15.87 -3.36
N ARG A 31 11.63 -17.19 -3.16
CA ARG A 31 10.98 -18.14 -4.09
C ARG A 31 9.53 -17.75 -4.37
N GLY A 32 9.14 -17.72 -5.65
CA GLY A 32 7.81 -17.32 -6.10
C GLY A 32 7.66 -15.83 -6.42
N ASN A 33 8.70 -14.99 -6.21
CA ASN A 33 8.69 -13.60 -6.68
C ASN A 33 8.53 -13.51 -8.21
N ASP A 34 9.10 -14.45 -8.95
CA ASP A 34 8.94 -14.58 -10.40
C ASP A 34 7.46 -14.80 -10.79
N LEU A 35 6.70 -15.55 -10.00
CA LEU A 35 5.26 -15.75 -10.22
C LEU A 35 4.47 -14.46 -9.98
N CYS A 36 4.87 -13.63 -9.01
CA CYS A 36 4.30 -12.29 -8.83
C CYS A 36 4.59 -11.39 -10.04
N CYS A 37 5.82 -11.36 -10.57
CA CYS A 37 6.14 -10.61 -11.79
C CYS A 37 5.26 -11.06 -12.97
N ARG A 38 5.11 -12.38 -13.18
CA ARG A 38 4.25 -12.91 -14.24
C ARG A 38 2.78 -12.59 -14.05
N ALA A 39 2.31 -12.49 -12.80
CA ALA A 39 0.94 -12.06 -12.51
C ALA A 39 0.71 -10.58 -12.86
N VAL A 40 1.72 -9.72 -12.67
CA VAL A 40 1.69 -8.31 -13.14
C VAL A 40 1.67 -8.27 -14.66
N GLU A 41 2.55 -9.02 -15.32
CA GLU A 41 2.61 -9.10 -16.79
C GLU A 41 1.29 -9.59 -17.41
N ALA A 42 0.62 -10.54 -16.77
CA ALA A 42 -0.69 -11.05 -17.20
C ALA A 42 -1.81 -9.99 -17.16
N MET A 43 -1.60 -8.86 -16.46
CA MET A 43 -2.52 -7.73 -16.43
C MET A 43 -2.11 -6.58 -17.35
N ALA A 44 -0.98 -6.69 -18.08
CA ALA A 44 -0.42 -5.59 -18.87
C ALA A 44 -1.40 -5.03 -19.92
N ASP A 45 -2.13 -5.90 -20.62
CA ASP A 45 -3.11 -5.49 -21.65
C ASP A 45 -4.29 -4.68 -21.09
N ARG A 46 -4.48 -4.68 -19.77
CA ARG A 46 -5.50 -3.88 -19.06
C ARG A 46 -4.99 -2.50 -18.64
N VAL A 47 -3.70 -2.23 -18.86
CA VAL A 47 -3.01 -1.02 -18.42
C VAL A 47 -2.42 -0.28 -19.62
N LEU A 48 -1.81 -1.00 -20.55
CA LEU A 48 -1.18 -0.41 -21.74
C LEU A 48 -2.24 0.23 -22.63
N GLY A 49 -2.01 1.49 -22.99
CA GLY A 49 -2.93 2.29 -23.82
C GLY A 49 -4.08 2.94 -23.05
N TYR A 50 -4.17 2.76 -21.73
CA TYR A 50 -5.14 3.47 -20.90
C TYR A 50 -4.73 4.94 -20.75
N ASP A 51 -5.68 5.87 -20.89
CA ASP A 51 -5.42 7.29 -20.65
C ASP A 51 -5.29 7.54 -19.13
N PHE A 52 -4.16 8.11 -18.71
CA PHE A 52 -3.93 8.37 -17.30
C PHE A 52 -4.89 9.43 -16.73
N THR A 53 -5.36 10.37 -17.54
CA THR A 53 -6.34 11.36 -17.10
C THR A 53 -7.70 10.73 -16.79
N GLU A 54 -8.07 9.67 -17.52
CA GLU A 54 -9.25 8.86 -17.19
C GLU A 54 -9.07 8.14 -15.86
N ILE A 55 -7.88 7.57 -15.60
CA ILE A 55 -7.53 6.94 -14.32
C ILE A 55 -7.65 7.95 -13.16
N GLN A 56 -7.15 9.18 -13.33
CA GLN A 56 -7.27 10.23 -12.31
C GLN A 56 -8.74 10.61 -12.03
N SER A 57 -9.58 10.59 -13.07
CA SER A 57 -11.00 10.95 -12.94
C SER A 57 -11.85 9.88 -12.25
N ASP A 58 -11.50 8.59 -12.41
CA ASP A 58 -12.19 7.46 -11.79
C ASP A 58 -11.22 6.31 -11.45
N ILE A 59 -10.39 6.53 -10.43
CA ILE A 59 -9.39 5.55 -10.00
C ILE A 59 -10.01 4.25 -9.47
N LEU A 60 -11.23 4.33 -8.91
CA LEU A 60 -12.00 3.16 -8.50
C LEU A 60 -12.50 2.38 -9.74
N GLY A 61 -12.92 3.07 -10.78
CA GLY A 61 -13.22 2.50 -12.09
C GLY A 61 -12.02 1.74 -12.66
N PHE A 62 -10.83 2.33 -12.61
CA PHE A 62 -9.60 1.64 -13.02
C PHE A 62 -9.29 0.40 -12.17
N TYR A 63 -9.42 0.48 -10.83
CA TYR A 63 -9.29 -0.69 -9.97
C TYR A 63 -10.28 -1.81 -10.35
N ARG A 64 -11.54 -1.45 -10.58
CA ARG A 64 -12.57 -2.39 -11.02
C ARG A 64 -12.28 -2.95 -12.41
N HIS A 65 -11.71 -2.15 -13.31
CA HIS A 65 -11.27 -2.60 -14.63
C HIS A 65 -10.18 -3.67 -14.50
N LEU A 66 -9.15 -3.48 -13.67
CA LEU A 66 -8.12 -4.49 -13.41
C LEU A 66 -8.73 -5.82 -12.91
N GLN A 67 -9.77 -5.73 -12.09
CA GLN A 67 -10.42 -6.88 -11.44
C GLN A 67 -11.59 -7.48 -12.24
N ALA A 68 -12.00 -6.84 -13.35
CA ALA A 68 -13.20 -7.23 -14.10
C ALA A 68 -12.99 -8.50 -14.94
N ASP A 69 -11.74 -8.90 -15.19
CA ASP A 69 -11.46 -10.15 -15.90
C ASP A 69 -11.93 -11.34 -15.08
N SER A 70 -12.98 -12.01 -15.53
CA SER A 70 -13.56 -13.14 -14.79
C SER A 70 -12.61 -14.33 -14.69
N GLN A 71 -11.70 -14.53 -15.65
CA GLN A 71 -10.74 -15.62 -15.66
C GLN A 71 -9.59 -15.33 -14.69
N LEU A 72 -9.04 -14.13 -14.71
CA LEU A 72 -8.01 -13.74 -13.73
C LEU A 72 -8.58 -13.65 -12.31
N ARG A 73 -9.81 -13.15 -12.18
CA ARG A 73 -10.52 -13.09 -10.88
C ARG A 73 -10.79 -14.48 -10.31
N TRP A 74 -10.96 -15.51 -11.15
CA TRP A 74 -11.11 -16.90 -10.71
C TRP A 74 -9.90 -17.41 -9.91
N LEU A 75 -8.71 -16.83 -10.13
CA LEU A 75 -7.49 -17.16 -9.40
C LEU A 75 -7.38 -16.48 -8.01
N GLY A 76 -8.35 -15.62 -7.66
CA GLY A 76 -8.48 -15.00 -6.34
C GLY A 76 -9.80 -15.44 -5.68
N PRO A 77 -10.89 -14.66 -5.80
CA PRO A 77 -10.95 -13.21 -6.07
C PRO A 77 -10.35 -12.43 -4.89
N GLU A 78 -9.77 -11.26 -5.17
CA GLU A 78 -9.33 -10.28 -4.15
C GLU A 78 -8.42 -10.90 -3.06
N LYS A 79 -7.56 -11.85 -3.47
CA LYS A 79 -6.55 -12.51 -2.63
C LYS A 79 -5.39 -13.05 -3.45
N GLY A 80 -4.29 -13.37 -2.78
CA GLY A 80 -3.15 -14.07 -3.38
C GLY A 80 -2.43 -13.28 -4.48
N LEU A 81 -1.74 -14.01 -5.36
CA LEU A 81 -0.84 -13.45 -6.38
C LEU A 81 -1.53 -12.40 -7.26
N MET A 82 -2.69 -12.73 -7.85
CA MET A 82 -3.37 -11.81 -8.78
C MET A 82 -3.80 -10.53 -8.09
N HIS A 83 -4.28 -10.60 -6.85
CA HIS A 83 -4.70 -9.39 -6.14
C HIS A 83 -3.51 -8.54 -5.68
N MET A 84 -2.41 -9.18 -5.27
CA MET A 84 -1.16 -8.44 -4.99
C MET A 84 -0.63 -7.74 -6.25
N ALA A 85 -0.66 -8.40 -7.41
CA ALA A 85 -0.27 -7.80 -8.68
C ALA A 85 -1.14 -6.57 -9.03
N ALA A 86 -2.46 -6.70 -8.93
CA ALA A 86 -3.37 -5.56 -9.10
C ALA A 86 -3.07 -4.42 -8.11
N GLY A 87 -2.82 -4.74 -6.84
CA GLY A 87 -2.45 -3.75 -5.83
C GLY A 87 -1.12 -3.04 -6.13
N GLY A 88 -0.12 -3.76 -6.64
CA GLY A 88 1.14 -3.19 -7.09
C GLY A 88 0.96 -2.21 -8.25
N ILE A 89 0.13 -2.55 -9.24
CA ILE A 89 -0.23 -1.67 -10.36
C ILE A 89 -0.98 -0.43 -9.85
N MET A 90 -1.97 -0.61 -8.96
CA MET A 90 -2.71 0.50 -8.36
C MET A 90 -1.79 1.46 -7.59
N ASN A 91 -0.83 0.94 -6.83
CA ASN A 91 0.13 1.76 -6.11
C ASN A 91 1.03 2.56 -7.08
N ALA A 92 1.44 1.96 -8.21
CA ALA A 92 2.18 2.67 -9.24
C ALA A 92 1.34 3.79 -9.88
N ALA A 93 0.03 3.58 -10.08
CA ALA A 93 -0.87 4.62 -10.58
C ALA A 93 -1.03 5.77 -9.56
N TRP A 94 -1.18 5.45 -8.27
CA TRP A 94 -1.21 6.46 -7.20
C TRP A 94 0.09 7.27 -7.10
N ASP A 95 1.25 6.61 -7.24
CA ASP A 95 2.55 7.27 -7.25
C ASP A 95 2.72 8.18 -8.48
N LEU A 96 2.32 7.73 -9.67
CA LEU A 96 2.32 8.57 -10.87
C LEU A 96 1.46 9.83 -10.66
N TRP A 97 0.25 9.67 -10.11
CA TRP A 97 -0.63 10.81 -9.82
C TRP A 97 0.04 11.78 -8.85
N ALA A 98 0.56 11.29 -7.72
CA ALA A 98 1.22 12.13 -6.72
C ALA A 98 2.43 12.90 -7.30
N ARG A 99 3.20 12.27 -8.20
CA ARG A 99 4.31 12.90 -8.89
C ARG A 99 3.88 14.00 -9.85
N LEU A 100 2.82 13.76 -10.64
CA LEU A 100 2.26 14.77 -11.53
C LEU A 100 1.73 15.99 -10.76
N GLU A 101 1.13 15.76 -9.60
CA GLU A 101 0.69 16.81 -8.65
C GLU A 101 1.83 17.44 -7.84
N ARG A 102 3.05 16.89 -7.94
CA ARG A 102 4.23 17.30 -7.17
C ARG A 102 4.01 17.31 -5.66
N LYS A 103 3.29 16.31 -5.16
CA LYS A 103 2.97 16.15 -3.75
C LYS A 103 3.42 14.78 -3.25
N PRO A 104 3.84 14.65 -1.98
CA PRO A 104 3.91 13.33 -1.38
C PRO A 104 2.50 12.73 -1.31
N LEU A 105 2.37 11.42 -1.50
CA LEU A 105 1.07 10.73 -1.63
C LEU A 105 0.12 11.03 -0.46
N TRP A 106 0.62 11.02 0.78
CA TRP A 106 -0.18 11.30 1.97
C TRP A 106 -0.81 12.70 1.93
N ARG A 107 -0.09 13.69 1.38
CA ARG A 107 -0.58 15.07 1.26
C ARG A 107 -1.60 15.18 0.13
N MET A 108 -1.32 14.55 -1.01
CA MET A 108 -2.27 14.50 -2.13
C MET A 108 -3.61 13.91 -1.69
N LEU A 109 -3.61 12.79 -0.96
CA LEU A 109 -4.83 12.17 -0.44
C LEU A 109 -5.52 13.06 0.60
N SER A 110 -4.76 13.73 1.46
CA SER A 110 -5.31 14.64 2.48
C SER A 110 -5.94 15.90 1.89
N ASP A 111 -5.41 16.39 0.76
CA ASP A 111 -5.93 17.57 0.06
C ASP A 111 -7.24 17.28 -0.71
N MET A 112 -7.62 16.02 -0.90
CA MET A 112 -8.90 15.65 -1.51
C MET A 112 -10.08 16.14 -0.66
N THR A 113 -11.19 16.49 -1.32
CA THR A 113 -12.45 16.67 -0.61
C THR A 113 -12.93 15.33 -0.03
N PRO A 114 -13.76 15.33 1.03
CA PRO A 114 -14.34 14.10 1.56
C PRO A 114 -15.01 13.22 0.49
N GLU A 115 -15.71 13.83 -0.47
CA GLU A 115 -16.39 13.12 -1.56
C GLU A 115 -15.41 12.46 -2.53
N GLN A 116 -14.31 13.14 -2.87
CA GLN A 116 -13.24 12.59 -3.71
C GLN A 116 -12.54 11.42 -3.02
N PHE A 117 -12.19 11.58 -1.73
CA PHE A 117 -11.55 10.52 -0.95
C PHE A 117 -12.44 9.27 -0.85
N VAL A 118 -13.72 9.45 -0.52
CA VAL A 118 -14.69 8.35 -0.41
C VAL A 118 -15.00 7.72 -1.77
N ALA A 119 -14.91 8.47 -2.88
CA ALA A 119 -15.07 7.91 -4.23
C ALA A 119 -13.96 6.92 -4.61
N CYS A 120 -12.82 6.91 -3.91
CA CYS A 120 -11.72 5.97 -4.18
C CYS A 120 -11.96 4.57 -3.59
N VAL A 121 -13.00 4.38 -2.76
CA VAL A 121 -13.25 3.14 -2.01
C VAL A 121 -14.32 2.28 -2.69
N ASP A 122 -14.05 0.98 -2.88
CA ASP A 122 -15.08 0.03 -3.32
C ASP A 122 -15.94 -0.43 -2.14
N PHE A 123 -17.17 0.06 -2.05
CA PHE A 123 -18.13 -0.34 -1.01
C PHE A 123 -18.83 -1.68 -1.29
N ARG A 124 -18.52 -2.33 -2.42
CA ARG A 124 -19.04 -3.66 -2.72
C ARG A 124 -18.64 -4.62 -1.59
N TYR A 125 -19.64 -5.29 -1.02
CA TYR A 125 -19.48 -6.20 0.13
C TYR A 125 -19.18 -5.53 1.48
N LEU A 126 -19.26 -4.19 1.60
CA LEU A 126 -19.06 -3.47 2.87
C LEU A 126 -20.34 -2.82 3.43
N GLU A 127 -21.36 -2.60 2.60
CA GLU A 127 -22.58 -1.84 2.93
C GLU A 127 -23.34 -2.32 4.19
N ASN A 128 -23.20 -3.59 4.58
CA ASN A 128 -23.82 -4.13 5.79
C ASN A 128 -23.04 -3.82 7.09
N VAL A 129 -21.85 -3.20 6.98
CA VAL A 129 -20.98 -2.80 8.10
C VAL A 129 -20.73 -1.30 8.06
N ILE A 130 -20.45 -0.76 6.87
CA ILE A 130 -20.24 0.67 6.63
C ILE A 130 -20.74 1.02 5.23
N SER A 131 -21.77 1.87 5.19
CA SER A 131 -22.28 2.41 3.95
C SER A 131 -21.43 3.57 3.44
N ARG A 132 -21.57 3.88 2.15
CA ARG A 132 -20.89 5.05 1.56
C ARG A 132 -21.22 6.37 2.26
N SER A 133 -22.48 6.56 2.67
CA SER A 133 -22.91 7.77 3.39
C SER A 133 -22.33 7.87 4.79
N GLU A 134 -22.22 6.73 5.50
CA GLU A 134 -21.58 6.70 6.82
C GLU A 134 -20.09 7.00 6.71
N ALA A 135 -19.38 6.40 5.75
CA ALA A 135 -17.98 6.71 5.49
C ALA A 135 -17.78 8.20 5.15
N LEU A 136 -18.66 8.78 4.33
CA LEU A 136 -18.61 10.21 4.01
C LEU A 136 -18.81 11.08 5.25
N ALA A 137 -19.80 10.77 6.10
CA ALA A 137 -20.03 11.50 7.33
C ALA A 137 -18.80 11.45 8.27
N LEU A 138 -18.14 10.28 8.37
CA LEU A 138 -16.91 10.12 9.16
C LEU A 138 -15.76 10.97 8.64
N VAL A 139 -15.55 11.01 7.32
CA VAL A 139 -14.48 11.81 6.71
C VAL A 139 -14.78 13.30 6.84
N GLN A 140 -16.03 13.72 6.57
CA GLN A 140 -16.46 15.12 6.69
C GLN A 140 -16.33 15.66 8.12
N ALA A 141 -16.65 14.85 9.14
CA ALA A 141 -16.49 15.23 10.54
C ALA A 141 -15.03 15.59 10.91
N ASN A 142 -14.06 15.04 10.18
CA ASN A 142 -12.63 15.29 10.39
C ASN A 142 -12.09 16.50 9.61
N GLU A 143 -12.89 17.12 8.73
CA GLU A 143 -12.43 18.22 7.87
C GLU A 143 -12.01 19.45 8.68
N ALA A 144 -12.78 19.80 9.71
CA ALA A 144 -12.58 20.99 10.53
C ALA A 144 -11.19 21.06 11.21
N THR A 145 -10.58 19.91 11.50
CA THR A 145 -9.30 19.78 12.19
C THR A 145 -8.18 19.27 11.28
N LYS A 146 -8.43 19.15 9.97
CA LYS A 146 -7.47 18.63 8.98
C LYS A 146 -6.19 19.46 8.94
N ALA A 147 -6.31 20.79 8.85
CA ALA A 147 -5.16 21.69 8.75
C ALA A 147 -4.23 21.60 9.97
N GLU A 148 -4.81 21.54 11.17
CA GLU A 148 -4.07 21.38 12.42
C GLU A 148 -3.31 20.05 12.46
N ARG A 149 -3.98 18.93 12.15
CA ARG A 149 -3.33 17.61 12.12
C ARG A 149 -2.21 17.51 11.10
N ILE A 150 -2.35 18.16 9.94
CA ILE A 150 -1.27 18.20 8.95
C ILE A 150 -0.07 18.99 9.50
N ALA A 151 -0.30 20.15 10.11
CA ALA A 151 0.77 20.92 10.73
C ALA A 151 1.48 20.13 11.84
N THR A 152 0.73 19.41 12.68
CA THR A 152 1.28 18.50 13.70
C THR A 152 2.11 17.39 13.07
N LEU A 153 1.63 16.73 12.01
CA LEU A 153 2.38 15.67 11.34
C LEU A 153 3.69 16.20 10.72
N GLU A 154 3.66 17.39 10.14
CA GLU A 154 4.83 18.05 9.56
C GLU A 154 5.86 18.46 10.64
N SER A 155 5.42 18.87 11.83
CA SER A 155 6.31 19.31 12.91
C SER A 155 6.82 18.18 13.80
N GLU A 156 6.00 17.14 14.05
CA GLU A 156 6.27 16.09 15.05
C GLU A 156 6.55 14.72 14.43
N GLY A 157 6.19 14.52 13.15
CA GLY A 157 6.24 13.22 12.51
C GLY A 157 5.15 12.27 13.00
N TYR A 158 5.34 10.96 12.76
CA TYR A 158 4.42 9.92 13.20
C TYR A 158 5.16 8.92 14.10
N PRO A 159 4.66 8.58 15.30
CA PRO A 159 5.31 7.62 16.19
C PRO A 159 5.58 6.27 15.52
N ALA A 160 6.81 5.75 15.66
CA ALA A 160 7.22 4.47 15.11
C ALA A 160 7.56 3.45 16.20
N TYR A 161 7.49 2.17 15.84
CA TYR A 161 8.02 1.05 16.63
C TYR A 161 8.95 0.22 15.76
N THR A 162 9.89 -0.52 16.37
CA THR A 162 10.81 -1.38 15.62
C THR A 162 10.58 -2.87 15.88
N THR A 163 10.80 -3.68 14.84
CA THR A 163 10.79 -5.15 14.93
C THR A 163 12.19 -5.72 14.74
N SER A 164 13.20 -4.88 14.47
CA SER A 164 14.55 -5.33 14.09
C SER A 164 15.26 -6.12 15.19
N ALA A 165 14.93 -5.88 16.45
CA ALA A 165 15.50 -6.57 17.60
C ALA A 165 14.89 -7.96 17.86
N GLY A 166 13.81 -8.31 17.16
CA GLY A 166 12.94 -9.41 17.56
C GLY A 166 12.98 -10.65 16.71
N TRP A 167 13.94 -10.82 15.80
CA TRP A 167 13.98 -11.98 14.92
C TRP A 167 14.29 -13.26 15.69
N LEU A 168 13.52 -14.32 15.41
CA LEU A 168 13.54 -15.55 16.19
C LEU A 168 14.88 -16.30 16.13
N GLY A 169 15.67 -16.10 15.06
CA GLY A 169 16.97 -16.75 14.89
C GLY A 169 18.15 -16.05 15.58
N TYR A 170 17.89 -14.98 16.34
CA TYR A 170 18.94 -14.28 17.10
C TYR A 170 19.21 -14.96 18.43
N SER A 171 20.46 -14.87 18.91
CA SER A 171 20.77 -15.26 20.28
C SER A 171 20.17 -14.28 21.28
N ASP A 172 20.00 -14.71 22.53
CA ASP A 172 19.48 -13.86 23.60
C ASP A 172 20.32 -12.58 23.76
N GLU A 173 21.65 -12.70 23.70
CA GLU A 173 22.56 -11.55 23.80
C GLU A 173 22.40 -10.57 22.63
N GLN A 174 22.15 -11.08 21.42
CA GLN A 174 21.86 -10.24 20.26
C GLN A 174 20.54 -9.49 20.43
N ILE A 175 19.51 -10.15 20.96
CA ILE A 175 18.21 -9.53 21.23
C ILE A 175 18.38 -8.41 22.26
N GLU A 176 19.04 -8.67 23.39
CA GLU A 176 19.31 -7.66 24.43
C GLU A 176 20.03 -6.44 23.86
N SER A 177 21.10 -6.67 23.09
CA SER A 177 21.88 -5.60 22.45
C SER A 177 21.03 -4.77 21.47
N LEU A 178 20.22 -5.42 20.63
CA LEU A 178 19.39 -4.73 19.63
C LEU A 178 18.22 -3.98 20.28
N VAL A 179 17.67 -4.48 21.38
CA VAL A 179 16.64 -3.76 22.16
C VAL A 179 17.24 -2.51 22.79
N GLN A 180 18.42 -2.60 23.40
CA GLN A 180 19.09 -1.42 23.94
C GLN A 180 19.38 -0.39 22.84
N ASN A 181 19.88 -0.83 21.69
CA ASN A 181 20.12 0.04 20.54
C ASN A 181 18.81 0.72 20.05
N ALA A 182 17.69 0.01 20.01
CA ALA A 182 16.40 0.60 19.67
C ALA A 182 15.98 1.70 20.65
N ILE A 183 16.19 1.49 21.95
CA ILE A 183 15.91 2.50 22.98
C ILE A 183 16.81 3.72 22.79
N ASP A 184 18.11 3.52 22.53
CA ASP A 184 19.08 4.59 22.30
C ASP A 184 18.75 5.40 21.04
N GLN A 185 18.14 4.78 20.03
CA GLN A 185 17.59 5.44 18.84
C GLN A 185 16.25 6.18 19.08
N GLY A 186 15.70 6.11 20.30
CA GLY A 186 14.47 6.79 20.69
C GLY A 186 13.18 5.99 20.46
N PHE A 187 13.25 4.70 20.07
CA PHE A 187 12.05 3.87 19.98
C PHE A 187 11.47 3.61 21.37
N ARG A 188 10.16 3.83 21.51
CA ARG A 188 9.41 3.56 22.75
C ARG A 188 8.72 2.19 22.75
N HIS A 189 8.69 1.53 21.61
CA HIS A 189 8.00 0.26 21.41
C HIS A 189 8.86 -0.66 20.54
N VAL A 190 8.98 -1.92 20.97
CA VAL A 190 9.68 -3.00 20.25
C VAL A 190 8.76 -4.20 20.10
N LYS A 191 8.98 -5.01 19.06
CA LYS A 191 8.21 -6.25 18.80
C LYS A 191 9.15 -7.45 18.68
N LEU A 192 8.85 -8.50 19.46
CA LEU A 192 9.56 -9.78 19.44
C LEU A 192 8.75 -10.85 18.70
N LYS A 193 9.44 -11.77 18.02
CA LYS A 193 8.85 -12.96 17.42
C LYS A 193 8.79 -14.08 18.45
N VAL A 194 7.64 -14.73 18.57
CA VAL A 194 7.39 -15.88 19.46
C VAL A 194 6.62 -16.96 18.71
N GLY A 195 6.46 -18.16 19.30
CA GLY A 195 5.65 -19.26 18.74
C GLY A 195 6.44 -20.49 18.32
N GLN A 196 7.73 -20.55 18.64
CA GLN A 196 8.60 -21.72 18.52
C GLN A 196 9.65 -21.65 19.63
N SER A 197 10.03 -22.81 20.18
CA SER A 197 11.19 -22.94 21.08
C SER A 197 12.37 -23.39 20.23
N LEU A 198 13.48 -22.67 20.30
CA LEU A 198 14.72 -22.96 19.57
C LEU A 198 15.82 -23.39 20.54
#